data_AF-A0AAP2P0B0-F1
#
_entry.id   AF-A0AAP2P0B0-F1
#
_cell.length_a   1.000
_cell.length_b   1.000
_cell.length_c   1.000
_cell.angle_alpha   90.00
_cell.angle_beta   90.00
_cell.angle_gamma   90.00
#
_symmetry.space_group_name_H-M   'P 1'
#
loop_
_entity.id
_entity.type
_entity.pdbx_description
1 polymer ?
#
loop_
_entity_poly.entity_id
_entity_poly.type
_entity_poly.pdbx_seq_one_letter_code
_entity_poly.pdbx_strand_id
1 'polypeptide(L)'
;MDHKMKWLLFGGAVLLVLGLFVLGSRMMPTLKNQSAINQIKEAAVSQAEPVKQKKADLKNANLKHIYLAGGCFWGVEEYFSRVDGVVDAVSGYANGTSETTKYELISQTKHAETVHVTYDANKISLREILLHYFRIIDPTSKNKQGNDRGVQYRTGVYYKDQADVETINKVFDEQKEKFKEPLAVEKQPLKHFIKAEEYHQDYLKKNPNGYCHINVKQASYPVIDASKYKKPSDAEIKKKLSDEEYAVTQKNDTERAFSNRYWDKFDAGIYVDVVTGEPLFSSKDKFESGCGWPSFTRPISPDVATYKEDHSFNMTRTEVRSRIGNSHLGHVFTDGPKDKGGLRYCINSLAIHFIPKDQMESKGYGYLLNYV
;
A
#
# COMPACT_ATOMS: atom_id res chain seq x y z
N MET A 1 11.16 -66.84 -42.69
CA MET A 1 9.79 -66.62 -43.18
C MET A 1 8.84 -67.43 -42.33
N ASP A 2 7.86 -66.71 -41.78
CA ASP A 2 6.56 -67.13 -41.29
C ASP A 2 6.29 -67.93 -39.99
N HIS A 3 5.47 -67.23 -39.18
CA HIS A 3 4.31 -67.63 -38.38
C HIS A 3 4.35 -68.62 -37.18
N LYS A 4 4.23 -68.00 -35.99
CA LYS A 4 3.18 -68.15 -34.95
C LYS A 4 2.81 -69.55 -34.45
N MET A 5 3.11 -69.81 -33.17
CA MET A 5 2.29 -70.58 -32.20
C MET A 5 3.02 -70.55 -30.83
N LYS A 6 2.45 -70.59 -29.62
CA LYS A 6 1.17 -70.31 -28.95
C LYS A 6 1.49 -70.43 -27.43
N TRP A 7 0.92 -69.55 -26.61
CA TRP A 7 0.27 -69.81 -25.31
C TRP A 7 1.08 -70.21 -24.05
N LEU A 8 0.88 -69.36 -23.03
CA LEU A 8 0.67 -69.60 -21.59
C LEU A 8 1.61 -70.53 -20.80
N LEU A 9 2.07 -70.04 -19.65
CA LEU A 9 1.61 -70.47 -18.31
C LEU A 9 2.27 -69.64 -17.18
N PHE A 10 1.42 -69.07 -16.32
CA PHE A 10 1.46 -68.98 -14.86
C PHE A 10 2.72 -68.57 -14.05
N GLY A 11 2.45 -67.72 -13.05
CA GLY A 11 3.23 -67.55 -11.81
C GLY A 11 4.03 -66.25 -11.81
N GLY A 12 3.80 -65.25 -10.97
CA GLY A 12 3.40 -65.32 -9.57
C GLY A 12 4.58 -64.86 -8.71
N ALA A 13 4.46 -63.65 -8.17
CA ALA A 13 5.05 -63.20 -6.89
C ALA A 13 6.58 -62.93 -6.75
N VAL A 14 6.86 -61.64 -6.50
CA VAL A 14 7.57 -61.11 -5.29
C VAL A 14 9.10 -60.91 -5.30
N LEU A 15 9.51 -59.78 -4.65
CA LEU A 15 10.84 -59.21 -4.31
C LEU A 15 11.48 -58.35 -5.41
N LEU A 16 11.37 -57.01 -5.46
CA LEU A 16 11.43 -55.92 -4.44
C LEU A 16 12.85 -55.68 -3.88
N VAL A 17 13.26 -54.41 -4.02
CA VAL A 17 14.38 -53.67 -3.40
C VAL A 17 15.57 -53.43 -4.34
N LEU A 18 15.59 -52.24 -4.97
CA LEU A 18 16.72 -51.30 -4.94
C LEU A 18 16.42 -50.04 -5.77
N GLY A 19 16.52 -48.88 -5.12
CA GLY A 19 16.99 -47.65 -5.78
C GLY A 19 15.95 -46.64 -6.24
N LEU A 20 15.24 -45.98 -5.31
CA LEU A 20 14.66 -44.65 -5.55
C LEU A 20 14.70 -43.84 -4.25
N PHE A 21 15.84 -43.21 -3.98
CA PHE A 21 15.99 -42.24 -2.88
C PHE A 21 16.93 -41.10 -3.25
N VAL A 22 16.67 -40.41 -4.37
CA VAL A 22 17.20 -39.06 -4.58
C VAL A 22 16.22 -38.29 -5.46
N LEU A 23 15.27 -37.58 -4.86
CA LEU A 23 14.56 -36.43 -5.45
C LEU A 23 13.59 -35.88 -4.39
N GLY A 24 14.15 -35.29 -3.34
CA GLY A 24 13.35 -34.79 -2.22
C GLY A 24 13.99 -33.63 -1.51
N SER A 25 14.25 -32.52 -2.22
CA SER A 25 14.39 -31.18 -1.63
C SER A 25 14.85 -30.15 -2.68
N ARG A 26 13.93 -29.58 -3.46
CA ARG A 26 14.25 -28.33 -4.19
C ARG A 26 13.08 -27.37 -4.47
N MET A 27 11.92 -27.58 -3.83
CA MET A 27 10.77 -26.68 -3.95
C MET A 27 10.26 -26.20 -2.58
N MET A 28 11.09 -25.56 -1.75
CA MET A 28 10.65 -24.94 -0.48
C MET A 28 11.40 -23.65 0.02
N PRO A 29 12.26 -22.93 -0.74
CA PRO A 29 12.72 -21.60 -0.28
C PRO A 29 11.69 -20.49 -0.50
N THR A 30 11.06 -20.46 -1.68
CA THR A 30 10.26 -19.31 -2.16
C THR A 30 8.97 -19.08 -1.37
N LEU A 31 8.26 -20.14 -0.98
CA LEU A 31 6.98 -20.02 -0.24
C LEU A 31 7.17 -19.53 1.21
N LYS A 32 8.22 -19.98 1.90
CA LYS A 32 8.54 -19.50 3.26
C LYS A 32 9.02 -18.05 3.27
N ASN A 33 9.73 -17.63 2.23
CA ASN A 33 10.30 -16.28 2.20
C ASN A 33 9.31 -15.22 1.71
N GLN A 34 8.41 -15.56 0.78
CA GLN A 34 7.24 -14.73 0.47
C GLN A 34 6.41 -14.45 1.74
N SER A 35 6.31 -15.45 2.63
CA SER A 35 5.67 -15.29 3.94
C SER A 35 6.39 -14.28 4.83
N ALA A 36 7.73 -14.21 4.82
CA ALA A 36 8.48 -13.27 5.65
C ALA A 36 8.29 -11.81 5.18
N ILE A 37 8.35 -11.56 3.87
CA ILE A 37 8.07 -10.23 3.31
C ILE A 37 6.61 -9.81 3.58
N ASN A 38 5.66 -10.75 3.47
CA ASN A 38 4.26 -10.46 3.80
C ASN A 38 4.10 -10.12 5.29
N GLN A 39 4.76 -10.84 6.20
CA GLN A 39 4.76 -10.52 7.63
C GLN A 39 5.33 -9.13 7.92
N ILE A 40 6.41 -8.72 7.23
CA ILE A 40 6.98 -7.37 7.36
C ILE A 40 5.96 -6.32 6.91
N LYS A 41 5.33 -6.52 5.75
CA LYS A 41 4.31 -5.60 5.23
C LYS A 41 3.11 -5.48 6.16
N GLU A 42 2.64 -6.59 6.72
CA GLU A 42 1.54 -6.60 7.70
C GLU A 42 1.95 -5.88 8.99
N ALA A 43 3.12 -6.20 9.54
CA ALA A 43 3.63 -5.58 10.77
C ALA A 43 3.81 -4.07 10.62
N ALA A 44 4.32 -3.59 9.47
CA ALA A 44 4.49 -2.16 9.18
C ALA A 44 3.17 -1.36 9.21
N VAL A 45 2.02 -2.00 8.99
CA VAL A 45 0.69 -1.35 8.99
C VAL A 45 -0.09 -1.62 10.29
N SER A 46 0.31 -2.65 11.05
CA SER A 46 -0.46 -3.20 12.18
C SER A 46 -0.68 -2.24 13.37
N GLN A 47 0.21 -1.28 13.57
CA GLN A 47 0.25 -0.37 14.73
C GLN A 47 -0.20 1.06 14.39
N ALA A 48 -0.98 1.26 13.31
CA ALA A 48 -1.49 2.59 12.99
C ALA A 48 -2.58 2.96 14.01
N GLU A 49 -2.29 3.96 14.84
CA GLU A 49 -3.35 4.65 15.57
C GLU A 49 -4.11 5.57 14.60
N PRO A 50 -5.45 5.71 14.76
CA PRO A 50 -6.20 6.68 13.99
C PRO A 50 -5.57 8.06 14.15
N VAL A 51 -5.32 8.76 13.05
CA VAL A 51 -4.93 10.17 13.10
C VAL A 51 -6.03 10.89 13.87
N LYS A 52 -5.69 11.55 14.99
CA LYS A 52 -6.66 12.33 15.78
C LYS A 52 -7.24 13.42 14.90
N GLN A 53 -8.44 13.18 14.34
CA GLN A 53 -9.15 14.19 13.59
C GLN A 53 -9.53 15.32 14.54
N LYS A 54 -8.95 16.51 14.31
CA LYS A 54 -9.53 17.74 14.87
C LYS A 54 -10.93 17.88 14.27
N LYS A 55 -11.93 18.20 15.09
CA LYS A 55 -13.30 18.52 14.61
C LYS A 55 -13.19 19.44 13.39
N ALA A 56 -13.82 19.04 12.29
CA ALA A 56 -13.79 19.83 11.06
C ALA A 56 -14.32 21.24 11.34
N ASP A 57 -13.53 22.26 11.01
CA ASP A 57 -14.01 23.64 11.01
C ASP A 57 -14.85 23.85 9.74
N LEU A 58 -16.12 23.49 9.84
CA LEU A 58 -17.05 23.52 8.70
C LEU A 58 -17.34 24.95 8.20
N LYS A 59 -17.00 26.00 8.96
CA LYS A 59 -17.33 27.38 8.58
C LYS A 59 -16.52 27.90 7.40
N ASN A 60 -15.29 27.39 7.21
CA ASN A 60 -14.38 27.80 6.13
C ASN A 60 -13.96 26.64 5.22
N ALA A 61 -14.63 25.49 5.33
CA ALA A 61 -14.29 24.30 4.56
C ALA A 61 -14.70 24.45 3.09
N ASN A 62 -13.83 24.06 2.16
CA ASN A 62 -14.15 23.97 0.75
C ASN A 62 -14.66 22.56 0.45
N LEU A 63 -15.93 22.31 0.79
CA LEU A 63 -16.50 20.97 0.70
C LEU A 63 -16.70 20.53 -0.75
N LYS A 64 -16.12 19.38 -1.08
CA LYS A 64 -16.25 18.69 -2.37
C LYS A 64 -16.73 17.26 -2.14
N HIS A 65 -17.27 16.66 -3.19
CA HIS A 65 -17.93 15.36 -3.12
C HIS A 65 -17.46 14.43 -4.24
N ILE A 66 -17.19 13.18 -3.90
CA ILE A 66 -16.92 12.11 -4.87
C ILE A 66 -17.59 10.82 -4.40
N TYR A 67 -17.92 9.93 -5.34
CA TYR A 67 -18.63 8.69 -5.06
C TYR A 67 -17.77 7.51 -5.52
N LEU A 68 -17.43 6.62 -4.60
CA LEU A 68 -16.42 5.58 -4.81
C LEU A 68 -17.03 4.20 -4.53
N ALA A 69 -17.15 3.38 -5.58
CA ALA A 69 -17.54 1.98 -5.47
C ALA A 69 -16.28 1.12 -5.45
N GLY A 70 -16.07 0.34 -4.39
CA GLY A 70 -14.80 -0.35 -4.15
C GLY A 70 -14.95 -1.74 -3.55
N GLY A 71 -16.06 -2.44 -3.84
CA GLY A 71 -16.43 -3.67 -3.15
C GLY A 71 -17.43 -3.41 -2.03
N CYS A 72 -17.44 -4.26 -0.99
CA CYS A 72 -18.29 -4.07 0.18
C CYS A 72 -18.05 -2.68 0.82
N PHE A 73 -19.09 -1.84 0.89
CA PHE A 73 -18.92 -0.46 1.32
C PHE A 73 -18.53 -0.29 2.80
N TRP A 74 -18.68 -1.32 3.65
CA TRP A 74 -18.38 -1.23 5.09
C TRP A 74 -16.91 -0.89 5.33
N GLY A 75 -16.04 -1.57 4.58
CA GLY A 75 -14.61 -1.29 4.63
C GLY A 75 -14.31 0.08 4.05
N VAL A 76 -14.82 0.36 2.86
CA VAL A 76 -14.53 1.61 2.12
C VAL A 76 -14.95 2.84 2.95
N GLU A 77 -16.13 2.81 3.57
CA GLU A 77 -16.64 3.86 4.44
C GLU A 77 -15.75 4.05 5.66
N GLU A 78 -15.44 2.97 6.37
CA GLU A 78 -14.58 3.03 7.55
C GLU A 78 -13.19 3.56 7.22
N TYR A 79 -12.59 3.13 6.10
CA TYR A 79 -11.31 3.62 5.64
C TYR A 79 -11.35 5.11 5.33
N PHE A 80 -12.29 5.58 4.51
CA PHE A 80 -12.37 7.00 4.16
C PHE A 80 -12.73 7.87 5.35
N SER A 81 -13.54 7.38 6.30
CA SER A 81 -13.86 8.10 7.53
C SER A 81 -12.62 8.42 8.38
N ARG A 82 -11.51 7.67 8.20
CA ARG A 82 -10.24 7.85 8.92
C ARG A 82 -9.23 8.71 8.18
N VAL A 83 -9.45 9.03 6.91
CA VAL A 83 -8.51 9.82 6.10
C VAL A 83 -8.54 11.28 6.55
N ASP A 84 -7.38 11.88 6.81
CA ASP A 84 -7.30 13.29 7.20
C ASP A 84 -7.79 14.20 6.06
N GLY A 85 -8.65 15.16 6.38
CA GLY A 85 -9.34 16.00 5.40
C GLY A 85 -10.68 15.47 4.87
N VAL A 86 -11.01 14.18 5.09
CA VAL A 86 -12.38 13.69 4.87
C VAL A 86 -13.27 14.15 6.02
N VAL A 87 -14.42 14.71 5.67
CA VAL A 87 -15.41 15.26 6.61
C VAL A 87 -16.51 14.25 6.90
N ASP A 88 -16.95 13.51 5.88
CA ASP A 88 -18.01 12.50 6.02
C ASP A 88 -17.86 11.40 4.96
N ALA A 89 -18.31 10.20 5.29
CA ALA A 89 -18.34 9.03 4.41
C ALA A 89 -19.64 8.28 4.63
N VAL A 90 -20.47 8.16 3.59
CA VAL A 90 -21.83 7.61 3.67
C VAL A 90 -22.01 6.46 2.70
N SER A 91 -22.40 5.30 3.20
CA SER A 91 -22.70 4.12 2.39
C SER A 91 -24.02 4.26 1.61
N GLY A 92 -24.03 3.77 0.36
CA GLY A 92 -25.21 3.79 -0.49
C GLY A 92 -25.06 2.99 -1.79
N TYR A 93 -26.04 3.15 -2.66
CA TYR A 93 -26.18 2.40 -3.91
C TYR A 93 -26.22 3.37 -5.09
N ALA A 94 -25.33 3.19 -6.07
CA ALA A 94 -25.22 4.11 -7.21
C ALA A 94 -25.34 3.43 -8.58
N ASN A 95 -25.77 4.22 -9.56
CA ASN A 95 -25.69 3.91 -11.00
C ASN A 95 -26.27 2.55 -11.41
N GLY A 96 -27.33 2.08 -10.74
CA GLY A 96 -28.17 0.98 -11.21
C GLY A 96 -29.17 1.36 -12.29
N THR A 97 -30.16 0.50 -12.52
CA THR A 97 -31.19 0.64 -13.56
C THR A 97 -32.50 1.28 -13.08
N SER A 98 -32.58 1.63 -11.80
CA SER A 98 -33.78 2.22 -11.16
C SER A 98 -33.38 3.39 -10.26
N GLU A 99 -34.29 4.36 -10.11
CA GLU A 99 -34.09 5.53 -9.23
C GLU A 99 -34.13 5.19 -7.73
N THR A 100 -34.62 3.99 -7.37
CA THR A 100 -34.70 3.49 -6.00
C THR A 100 -34.21 2.06 -5.91
N THR A 101 -33.61 1.71 -4.77
CA THR A 101 -33.23 0.34 -4.42
C THR A 101 -33.10 0.20 -2.91
N LYS A 102 -32.85 -1.02 -2.45
CA LYS A 102 -32.57 -1.41 -1.06
C LYS A 102 -31.72 -2.67 -1.08
N TYR A 103 -31.09 -3.02 0.03
CA TYR A 103 -30.09 -4.10 0.07
C TYR A 103 -30.57 -5.40 -0.59
N GLU A 104 -31.83 -5.79 -0.37
CA GLU A 104 -32.36 -7.05 -0.92
C GLU A 104 -32.59 -7.02 -2.45
N LEU A 105 -32.62 -5.82 -3.06
CA LEU A 105 -32.90 -5.62 -4.48
C LEU A 105 -31.68 -5.17 -5.28
N ILE A 106 -30.52 -4.90 -4.65
CA ILE A 106 -29.35 -4.32 -5.32
C ILE A 106 -28.86 -5.14 -6.50
N SER A 107 -28.88 -6.48 -6.36
CA SER A 107 -28.43 -7.41 -7.40
C SER A 107 -29.33 -7.37 -8.64
N GLN A 108 -30.63 -7.17 -8.45
CA GLN A 108 -31.63 -7.09 -9.52
C GLN A 108 -31.60 -5.71 -10.20
N THR A 109 -31.45 -4.66 -9.41
CA THR A 109 -31.42 -3.27 -9.83
C THR A 109 -30.03 -2.82 -10.32
N LYS A 110 -29.02 -3.69 -10.23
CA LYS A 110 -27.64 -3.51 -10.73
C LYS A 110 -26.91 -2.27 -10.18
N HIS A 111 -27.32 -1.74 -9.04
CA HIS A 111 -26.56 -0.67 -8.39
C HIS A 111 -25.22 -1.19 -7.87
N ALA A 112 -24.22 -0.32 -7.80
CA ALA A 112 -22.96 -0.57 -7.10
C ALA A 112 -23.08 -0.13 -5.63
N GLU A 113 -22.55 -0.92 -4.71
CA GLU A 113 -22.21 -0.44 -3.38
C GLU A 113 -21.16 0.66 -3.50
N THR A 114 -21.50 1.84 -2.99
CA THR A 114 -20.78 3.08 -3.23
C THR A 114 -20.72 3.88 -1.94
N VAL A 115 -19.57 4.51 -1.69
CA VAL A 115 -19.39 5.46 -0.58
C VAL A 115 -19.39 6.87 -1.14
N HIS A 116 -20.28 7.71 -0.63
CA HIS A 116 -20.24 9.16 -0.84
C HIS A 116 -19.23 9.76 0.12
N VAL A 117 -18.09 10.22 -0.42
CA VAL A 117 -17.02 10.87 0.34
C VAL A 117 -17.18 12.37 0.21
N THR A 118 -17.36 13.05 1.34
CA THR A 118 -17.32 14.51 1.46
C THR A 118 -16.01 14.91 2.11
N TYR A 119 -15.25 15.80 1.45
CA TYR A 119 -13.91 16.18 1.91
C TYR A 119 -13.69 17.70 1.79
N ASP A 120 -12.78 18.22 2.61
CA ASP A 120 -12.36 19.61 2.57
C ASP A 120 -11.17 19.76 1.60
N ALA A 121 -11.42 20.36 0.44
CA ALA A 121 -10.43 20.55 -0.62
C ALA A 121 -9.28 21.49 -0.23
N ASN A 122 -9.39 22.21 0.90
CA ASN A 122 -8.28 22.97 1.46
C ASN A 122 -7.27 22.09 2.21
N LYS A 123 -7.63 20.84 2.54
CA LYS A 123 -6.80 19.90 3.32
C LYS A 123 -6.36 18.68 2.51
N ILE A 124 -7.25 18.16 1.65
CA ILE A 124 -6.98 17.00 0.82
C ILE A 124 -7.53 17.22 -0.58
N SER A 125 -6.72 16.93 -1.59
CA SER A 125 -7.12 17.06 -2.99
C SER A 125 -7.93 15.85 -3.47
N LEU A 126 -8.74 16.04 -4.54
CA LEU A 126 -9.39 14.92 -5.24
C LEU A 126 -8.38 13.86 -5.67
N ARG A 127 -7.19 14.29 -6.13
CA ARG A 127 -6.11 13.39 -6.53
C ARG A 127 -5.70 12.48 -5.38
N GLU A 128 -5.49 13.02 -4.18
CA GLU A 128 -5.13 12.23 -3.00
C GLU A 128 -6.25 11.26 -2.59
N ILE A 129 -7.51 11.70 -2.64
CA ILE A 129 -8.67 10.81 -2.41
C ILE A 129 -8.66 9.62 -3.39
N LEU A 130 -8.41 9.87 -4.68
CA LEU A 130 -8.34 8.81 -5.68
C LEU A 130 -7.14 7.89 -5.48
N LEU A 131 -5.99 8.42 -5.08
CA LEU A 131 -4.84 7.57 -4.77
C LEU A 131 -5.08 6.71 -3.51
N HIS A 132 -5.78 7.25 -2.51
CA HIS A 132 -6.28 6.48 -1.36
C HIS A 132 -7.25 5.37 -1.80
N TYR A 133 -8.14 5.65 -2.76
CA TYR A 133 -9.07 4.67 -3.33
C TYR A 133 -8.31 3.54 -4.05
N PHE A 134 -7.37 3.86 -4.93
CA PHE A 134 -6.56 2.86 -5.64
C PHE A 134 -5.65 2.04 -4.72
N ARG A 135 -5.33 2.53 -3.51
CA ARG A 135 -4.58 1.76 -2.50
C ARG A 135 -5.39 0.57 -1.96
N ILE A 136 -6.71 0.70 -1.84
CA ILE A 136 -7.55 -0.27 -1.10
C ILE A 136 -8.36 -1.23 -1.99
N ILE A 137 -8.27 -1.08 -3.31
CA ILE A 137 -8.97 -1.94 -4.26
C ILE A 137 -7.98 -2.78 -5.08
N ASP A 138 -8.47 -3.87 -5.66
CA ASP A 138 -7.89 -4.48 -6.85
C ASP A 138 -8.50 -3.81 -8.09
N PRO A 139 -7.77 -2.93 -8.80
CA PRO A 139 -8.32 -2.16 -9.90
C PRO A 139 -8.45 -2.97 -11.20
N THR A 140 -7.93 -4.21 -11.24
CA THR A 140 -8.02 -5.11 -12.40
C THR A 140 -9.17 -6.12 -12.26
N SER A 141 -9.71 -6.27 -11.04
CA SER A 141 -10.79 -7.20 -10.74
C SER A 141 -12.13 -6.72 -11.27
N LYS A 142 -12.82 -7.58 -12.03
CA LYS A 142 -14.15 -7.29 -12.56
C LYS A 142 -15.23 -7.88 -11.66
N ASN A 143 -16.15 -7.02 -11.19
CA ASN A 143 -17.33 -7.42 -10.39
C ASN A 143 -16.98 -8.27 -9.16
N LYS A 144 -15.82 -7.99 -8.54
CA LYS A 144 -15.31 -8.71 -7.38
C LYS A 144 -14.31 -7.84 -6.62
N GLN A 145 -14.37 -7.86 -5.29
CA GLN A 145 -13.32 -7.36 -4.40
C GLN A 145 -13.21 -8.30 -3.20
N GLY A 146 -12.00 -8.74 -2.86
CA GLY A 146 -11.82 -9.78 -1.84
C GLY A 146 -12.63 -11.05 -2.15
N ASN A 147 -13.49 -11.44 -1.21
CA ASN A 147 -14.38 -12.59 -1.36
C ASN A 147 -15.74 -12.24 -1.97
N ASP A 148 -16.08 -10.96 -2.04
CA ASP A 148 -17.38 -10.46 -2.48
C ASP A 148 -17.46 -10.46 -4.00
N ARG A 149 -18.48 -11.11 -4.57
CA ARG A 149 -18.66 -11.29 -6.02
C ARG A 149 -20.05 -10.85 -6.45
N GLY A 150 -20.11 -10.06 -7.52
CA GLY A 150 -21.36 -9.53 -8.05
C GLY A 150 -21.17 -8.14 -8.65
N VAL A 151 -22.12 -7.74 -9.51
CA VAL A 151 -22.12 -6.42 -10.16
C VAL A 151 -22.23 -5.29 -9.14
N GLN A 152 -22.80 -5.54 -7.97
CA GLN A 152 -22.85 -4.61 -6.86
C GLN A 152 -21.47 -4.31 -6.24
N TYR A 153 -20.49 -5.21 -6.42
CA TYR A 153 -19.12 -5.06 -5.92
C TYR A 153 -18.13 -4.63 -7.01
N ARG A 154 -18.63 -4.12 -8.13
CA ARG A 154 -17.77 -3.56 -9.18
C ARG A 154 -17.03 -2.32 -8.65
N THR A 155 -15.87 -2.05 -9.22
CA THR A 155 -15.09 -0.85 -8.91
C THR A 155 -15.53 0.31 -9.80
N GLY A 156 -15.70 1.50 -9.21
CA GLY A 156 -16.21 2.67 -9.91
C GLY A 156 -15.88 3.99 -9.24
N VAL A 157 -15.64 5.02 -10.05
CA VAL A 157 -15.50 6.42 -9.62
C VAL A 157 -16.61 7.21 -10.30
N TYR A 158 -17.54 7.72 -9.51
CA TYR A 158 -18.67 8.51 -10.00
C TYR A 158 -18.57 9.96 -9.55
N TYR A 159 -18.72 10.88 -10.50
CA TYR A 159 -18.55 12.31 -10.30
C TYR A 159 -19.81 13.09 -10.68
N LYS A 160 -20.05 14.22 -10.01
CA LYS A 160 -21.12 15.16 -10.37
C LYS A 160 -20.57 16.36 -11.14
N ASP A 161 -19.42 16.86 -10.71
CA ASP A 161 -18.77 18.03 -11.27
C ASP A 161 -17.92 17.64 -12.50
N GLN A 162 -18.09 18.34 -13.61
CA GLN A 162 -17.28 18.12 -14.81
C GLN A 162 -15.84 18.61 -14.63
N ALA A 163 -15.60 19.55 -13.71
CA ALA A 163 -14.25 20.02 -13.39
C ALA A 163 -13.35 18.91 -12.81
N ASP A 164 -13.94 17.86 -12.23
CA ASP A 164 -13.20 16.74 -11.64
C ASP A 164 -12.63 15.78 -12.70
N VAL A 165 -13.20 15.78 -13.91
CA VAL A 165 -12.92 14.78 -14.96
C VAL A 165 -11.47 14.78 -15.39
N GLU A 166 -10.83 15.95 -15.49
CA GLU A 166 -9.41 16.05 -15.86
C GLU A 166 -8.52 15.37 -14.82
N THR A 167 -8.76 15.64 -13.54
CA THR A 167 -8.01 15.04 -12.43
C THR A 167 -8.24 13.53 -12.36
N ILE A 168 -9.50 13.08 -12.52
CA ILE A 168 -9.85 11.65 -12.58
C ILE A 168 -9.12 10.97 -13.74
N ASN A 169 -9.14 11.55 -14.94
CA ASN A 169 -8.48 10.98 -16.12
C ASN A 169 -6.98 10.84 -15.89
N LYS A 170 -6.33 11.89 -15.40
CA LYS A 170 -4.89 11.87 -15.13
C LYS A 170 -4.50 10.77 -14.14
N VAL A 171 -5.23 10.62 -13.04
CA VAL A 171 -4.96 9.54 -12.07
C VAL A 171 -5.15 8.18 -12.72
N PHE A 172 -6.20 7.97 -13.51
CA PHE A 172 -6.45 6.70 -14.20
C PHE A 172 -5.35 6.36 -15.20
N ASP A 173 -4.86 7.33 -15.97
CA ASP A 173 -3.79 7.10 -16.95
C ASP A 173 -2.49 6.67 -16.24
N GLU A 174 -2.15 7.32 -15.13
CA GLU A 174 -0.99 6.94 -14.30
C GLU A 174 -1.16 5.59 -13.60
N GLN A 175 -2.38 5.23 -13.17
CA GLN A 175 -2.61 3.90 -12.61
C GLN A 175 -2.51 2.82 -13.68
N LYS A 176 -3.00 3.08 -14.90
CA LYS A 176 -2.94 2.12 -16.00
C LYS A 176 -1.50 1.70 -16.32
N GLU A 177 -0.53 2.61 -16.18
CA GLU A 177 0.89 2.30 -16.39
C GLU A 177 1.47 1.30 -15.37
N LYS A 178 0.81 1.10 -14.22
CA LYS A 178 1.27 0.20 -13.15
C LYS A 178 0.79 -1.24 -13.32
N PHE A 179 -0.20 -1.49 -14.18
CA PHE A 179 -0.80 -2.82 -14.35
C PHE A 179 -0.64 -3.30 -15.80
N LYS A 180 -0.44 -4.61 -15.96
CA LYS A 180 -0.39 -5.22 -17.29
C LYS A 180 -1.79 -5.41 -17.85
N GLU A 181 -2.71 -5.79 -16.98
CA GLU A 181 -4.13 -5.93 -17.25
C GLU A 181 -4.81 -4.54 -17.34
N PRO A 182 -5.83 -4.39 -18.20
CA PRO A 182 -6.61 -3.16 -18.23
C PRO A 182 -7.33 -2.94 -16.89
N LEU A 183 -7.45 -1.67 -16.50
CA LEU A 183 -8.26 -1.32 -15.33
C LEU A 183 -9.72 -1.71 -15.58
N ALA A 184 -10.33 -2.42 -14.63
CA ALA A 184 -11.74 -2.75 -14.60
C ALA A 184 -12.60 -1.64 -13.96
N VAL A 185 -11.95 -0.67 -13.31
CA VAL A 185 -12.61 0.47 -12.65
C VAL A 185 -13.33 1.32 -13.69
N GLU A 186 -14.64 1.49 -13.54
CA GLU A 186 -15.40 2.42 -14.39
C GLU A 186 -15.26 3.86 -13.88
N LYS A 187 -15.26 4.84 -14.80
CA LYS A 187 -15.31 6.27 -14.47
C LYS A 187 -16.43 6.93 -15.27
N GLN A 188 -17.50 7.37 -14.61
CA GLN A 188 -18.70 7.86 -15.28
C GLN A 188 -19.40 8.94 -14.43
N PRO A 189 -20.25 9.80 -15.03
CA PRO A 189 -21.10 10.69 -14.25
C PRO A 189 -21.99 9.90 -13.28
N LEU A 190 -22.21 10.44 -12.09
CA LEU A 190 -23.18 9.91 -11.15
C LEU A 190 -24.60 10.16 -11.69
N LYS A 191 -25.40 9.11 -11.84
CA LYS A 191 -26.81 9.20 -12.24
C LYS A 191 -27.72 9.43 -11.03
N HIS A 192 -27.59 8.56 -10.04
CA HIS A 192 -28.34 8.61 -8.79
C HIS A 192 -27.55 7.90 -7.69
N PHE A 193 -27.75 8.33 -6.45
CA PHE A 193 -27.18 7.73 -5.25
C PHE A 193 -28.29 7.58 -4.23
N ILE A 194 -28.56 6.34 -3.81
CA ILE A 194 -29.58 6.01 -2.82
C ILE A 194 -28.85 5.66 -1.53
N LYS A 195 -29.06 6.46 -0.48
CA LYS A 195 -28.45 6.19 0.84
C LYS A 195 -28.86 4.80 1.31
N ALA A 196 -27.88 4.01 1.77
CA ALA A 196 -28.16 2.70 2.34
C ALA A 196 -28.86 2.83 3.70
N GLU A 197 -29.48 1.75 4.12
CA GLU A 197 -30.20 1.62 5.38
C GLU A 197 -29.29 1.93 6.59
N GLU A 198 -29.87 2.40 7.69
CA GLU A 198 -29.11 2.86 8.87
C GLU A 198 -28.24 1.77 9.53
N TYR A 199 -28.55 0.50 9.31
CA TYR A 199 -27.71 -0.60 9.82
C TYR A 199 -26.40 -0.77 9.03
N HIS A 200 -26.32 -0.24 7.80
CA HIS A 200 -25.09 -0.24 7.00
C HIS A 200 -24.20 0.97 7.25
N GLN A 201 -24.78 2.09 7.68
CA GLN A 201 -24.02 3.31 7.98
C GLN A 201 -23.11 3.07 9.18
N ASP A 202 -21.85 3.47 9.11
CA ASP A 202 -20.84 3.30 10.16
C ASP A 202 -20.76 1.84 10.66
N TYR A 203 -20.95 0.86 9.77
CA TYR A 203 -21.11 -0.54 10.17
C TYR A 203 -19.94 -1.06 11.02
N LEU A 204 -18.69 -0.74 10.64
CA LEU A 204 -17.50 -1.18 11.39
C LEU A 204 -17.24 -0.39 12.67
N LYS A 205 -17.80 0.82 12.81
CA LYS A 205 -17.81 1.53 14.11
C LYS A 205 -18.79 0.87 15.08
N LYS A 206 -19.96 0.45 14.58
CA LYS A 206 -20.99 -0.27 15.34
C LYS A 206 -20.57 -1.71 15.64
N ASN A 207 -19.84 -2.34 14.73
CA ASN A 207 -19.39 -3.73 14.79
C ASN A 207 -17.87 -3.80 14.52
N PRO A 208 -17.01 -3.52 15.51
CA PRO A 208 -15.55 -3.45 15.32
C PRO A 208 -14.90 -4.73 14.78
N ASN A 209 -15.52 -5.89 15.02
CA ASN A 209 -15.09 -7.20 14.52
C ASN A 209 -15.92 -7.67 13.31
N GLY A 210 -16.66 -6.76 12.68
CA GLY A 210 -17.44 -7.03 11.48
C GLY A 210 -16.57 -7.40 10.28
N TYR A 211 -17.20 -7.94 9.25
CA TYR A 211 -16.50 -8.31 8.02
C TYR A 211 -15.88 -7.07 7.34
N CYS A 212 -14.59 -7.17 7.00
CA CYS A 212 -13.88 -6.15 6.25
C CYS A 212 -12.77 -6.81 5.44
N HIS A 213 -12.83 -6.70 4.11
CA HIS A 213 -11.80 -7.25 3.23
C HIS A 213 -10.60 -6.32 3.05
N ILE A 214 -10.70 -5.05 3.46
CA ILE A 214 -9.62 -4.07 3.39
C ILE A 214 -8.96 -3.83 4.74
N ASN A 215 -7.68 -3.42 4.73
CA ASN A 215 -6.99 -3.01 5.94
C ASN A 215 -7.25 -1.52 6.23
N VAL A 216 -8.31 -1.23 6.99
CA VAL A 216 -8.73 0.15 7.33
C VAL A 216 -7.66 0.97 8.06
N LYS A 217 -6.65 0.32 8.67
CA LYS A 217 -5.52 1.02 9.31
C LYS A 217 -4.63 1.74 8.29
N GLN A 218 -4.67 1.34 7.02
CA GLN A 218 -3.92 2.02 5.96
C GLN A 218 -4.34 3.49 5.77
N ALA A 219 -5.55 3.88 6.19
CA ALA A 219 -6.02 5.26 6.12
C ALA A 219 -5.22 6.22 7.02
N SER A 220 -4.59 5.69 8.07
CA SER A 220 -3.81 6.48 9.01
C SER A 220 -2.43 6.86 8.47
N TYR A 221 -2.03 6.32 7.31
CA TYR A 221 -0.77 6.65 6.66
C TYR A 221 -1.01 7.58 5.46
N PRO A 222 -0.13 8.57 5.25
CA PRO A 222 -0.23 9.45 4.11
C PRO A 222 -0.11 8.65 2.81
N VAL A 223 -0.79 9.12 1.77
CA VAL A 223 -0.46 8.72 0.40
C VAL A 223 0.65 9.62 -0.12
N ILE A 224 1.78 8.99 -0.48
CA ILE A 224 2.88 9.68 -1.15
C ILE A 224 2.66 9.54 -2.65
N ASP A 225 2.29 10.65 -3.29
CA ASP A 225 2.08 10.75 -4.73
C ASP A 225 3.39 10.50 -5.49
N ALA A 226 3.51 9.30 -6.04
CA ALA A 226 4.66 8.84 -6.79
C ALA A 226 5.00 9.75 -7.98
N SER A 227 4.02 10.40 -8.61
CA SER A 227 4.27 11.22 -9.80
C SER A 227 5.06 12.50 -9.51
N LYS A 228 5.18 12.89 -8.24
CA LYS A 228 5.98 14.04 -7.81
C LYS A 228 7.48 13.72 -7.78
N TYR A 229 7.85 12.45 -7.90
CA TYR A 229 9.22 11.98 -7.76
C TYR A 229 9.63 11.19 -8.99
N LYS A 230 10.86 11.41 -9.45
CA LYS A 230 11.41 10.71 -10.61
C LYS A 230 12.83 10.27 -10.28
N LYS A 231 13.17 9.03 -10.62
CA LYS A 231 14.56 8.57 -10.59
C LYS A 231 15.35 9.29 -11.69
N PRO A 232 16.39 10.07 -11.34
CA PRO A 232 17.30 10.64 -12.34
C PRO A 232 18.06 9.53 -13.08
N SER A 233 18.67 9.87 -14.21
CA SER A 233 19.58 8.94 -14.89
C SER A 233 20.81 8.65 -14.03
N ASP A 234 21.45 7.50 -14.24
CA ASP A 234 22.64 7.11 -13.48
C ASP A 234 23.75 8.17 -13.53
N ALA A 235 23.97 8.78 -14.69
CA ALA A 235 24.93 9.86 -14.88
C ALA A 235 24.60 11.11 -14.03
N GLU A 236 23.32 11.47 -13.93
CA GLU A 236 22.87 12.58 -13.07
C GLU A 236 23.01 12.24 -11.59
N ILE A 237 22.69 11.00 -11.19
CA ILE A 237 22.87 10.54 -9.81
C ILE A 237 24.35 10.63 -9.42
N LYS A 238 25.25 10.13 -10.27
CA LYS A 238 26.70 10.16 -10.03
C LYS A 238 27.28 11.58 -9.95
N LYS A 239 26.65 12.55 -10.62
CA LYS A 239 27.04 13.97 -10.53
C LYS A 239 26.48 14.65 -9.28
N LYS A 240 25.30 14.25 -8.82
CA LYS A 240 24.59 14.86 -7.68
C LYS A 240 25.10 14.35 -6.33
N LEU A 241 25.39 13.06 -6.24
CA LEU A 241 25.77 12.38 -5.01
C LEU A 241 27.28 12.36 -4.80
N SER A 242 27.71 12.28 -3.54
CA SER A 242 29.09 11.86 -3.23
C SER A 242 29.33 10.40 -3.65
N ASP A 243 30.61 10.01 -3.80
CA ASP A 243 30.97 8.64 -4.16
C ASP A 243 30.42 7.60 -3.16
N GLU A 244 30.39 7.93 -1.86
CA GLU A 244 29.86 7.07 -0.81
C GLU A 244 28.33 6.96 -0.87
N GLU A 245 27.61 8.07 -1.07
CA GLU A 245 26.15 8.05 -1.27
C GLU A 245 25.77 7.27 -2.53
N TYR A 246 26.55 7.39 -3.60
CA TYR A 246 26.37 6.60 -4.82
C TYR A 246 26.65 5.11 -4.57
N ALA A 247 27.72 4.77 -3.85
CA ALA A 247 28.06 3.38 -3.51
C ALA A 247 26.96 2.73 -2.67
N VAL A 248 26.47 3.41 -1.62
CA VAL A 248 25.38 2.91 -0.80
C VAL A 248 24.11 2.73 -1.64
N THR A 249 23.64 3.81 -2.29
CA THR A 249 22.32 3.78 -2.94
C THR A 249 22.26 2.94 -4.22
N GLN A 250 23.30 2.94 -5.05
CA GLN A 250 23.31 2.27 -6.36
C GLN A 250 24.08 0.95 -6.37
N LYS A 251 25.05 0.74 -5.47
CA LYS A 251 25.88 -0.48 -5.42
C LYS A 251 25.61 -1.35 -4.19
N ASN A 252 24.61 -1.00 -3.38
CA ASN A 252 24.23 -1.71 -2.15
C ASN A 252 25.35 -1.79 -1.11
N ASP A 253 26.20 -0.76 -1.06
CA ASP A 253 27.21 -0.63 0.00
C ASP A 253 26.56 -0.27 1.35
N THR A 254 27.31 -0.35 2.43
CA THR A 254 26.84 -0.03 3.79
C THR A 254 27.83 0.89 4.49
N GLU A 255 27.32 2.02 5.00
CA GLU A 255 28.12 3.01 5.71
C GLU A 255 28.62 2.47 7.06
N ARG A 256 29.69 3.05 7.61
CA ARG A 256 30.23 2.63 8.90
C ARG A 256 29.28 2.97 10.06
N ALA A 257 29.10 2.01 10.97
CA ALA A 257 28.35 2.20 12.21
C ALA A 257 28.92 3.34 13.07
N PHE A 258 28.04 4.11 13.72
CA PHE A 258 28.34 5.23 14.65
C PHE A 258 29.15 6.40 14.09
N SER A 259 29.50 6.36 12.81
CA SER A 259 30.29 7.39 12.13
C SER A 259 29.47 8.02 10.99
N ASN A 260 28.16 8.16 11.19
CA ASN A 260 27.23 8.64 10.17
C ASN A 260 26.35 9.78 10.69
N ARG A 261 25.62 10.43 9.77
CA ARG A 261 24.96 11.71 10.02
C ARG A 261 23.77 11.62 10.98
N TYR A 262 23.10 10.46 11.07
CA TYR A 262 21.74 10.40 11.64
C TYR A 262 21.51 9.29 12.67
N TRP A 263 22.52 8.48 13.02
CA TRP A 263 22.33 7.43 14.03
C TRP A 263 21.78 7.99 15.35
N ASP A 264 22.33 9.09 15.84
CA ASP A 264 21.98 9.79 17.10
C ASP A 264 21.03 10.99 16.92
N LYS A 265 20.53 11.24 15.70
CA LYS A 265 19.64 12.38 15.43
C LYS A 265 18.19 12.07 15.78
N PHE A 266 17.52 12.89 16.60
CA PHE A 266 16.11 12.69 17.00
C PHE A 266 15.23 13.94 16.83
N ASP A 267 15.70 14.94 16.09
CA ASP A 267 14.90 16.14 15.80
C ASP A 267 13.63 15.82 15.01
N ALA A 268 12.59 16.62 15.23
CA ALA A 268 11.33 16.49 14.50
C ALA A 268 11.53 16.82 13.01
N GLY A 269 11.17 15.89 12.12
CA GLY A 269 11.24 16.04 10.68
C GLY A 269 10.90 14.77 9.91
N ILE A 270 11.19 14.77 8.61
CA ILE A 270 11.12 13.58 7.76
C ILE A 270 12.49 13.24 7.17
N TYR A 271 12.65 11.99 6.79
CA TYR A 271 13.80 11.50 6.03
C TYR A 271 13.33 11.14 4.63
N VAL A 272 13.93 11.78 3.62
CA VAL A 272 13.63 11.58 2.20
C VAL A 272 14.74 10.79 1.52
N ASP A 273 14.45 10.10 0.42
CA ASP A 273 15.45 9.47 -0.44
C ASP A 273 16.41 10.53 -0.99
N VAL A 274 17.72 10.35 -0.80
CA VAL A 274 18.74 11.30 -1.28
C VAL A 274 18.73 11.42 -2.82
N VAL A 275 18.33 10.36 -3.52
CA VAL A 275 18.26 10.33 -4.99
C VAL A 275 17.07 11.13 -5.49
N THR A 276 15.87 10.78 -5.02
CA THR A 276 14.60 11.23 -5.62
C THR A 276 13.89 12.34 -4.84
N GLY A 277 14.18 12.49 -3.55
CA GLY A 277 13.41 13.33 -2.63
C GLY A 277 12.10 12.69 -2.15
N GLU A 278 11.79 11.44 -2.53
CA GLU A 278 10.60 10.74 -2.04
C GLU A 278 10.65 10.58 -0.51
N PRO A 279 9.63 10.99 0.27
CA PRO A 279 9.57 10.77 1.71
C PRO A 279 9.57 9.28 2.06
N LEU A 280 10.49 8.87 2.93
CA LEU A 280 10.68 7.47 3.31
C LEU A 280 10.32 7.20 4.77
N PHE A 281 10.76 8.05 5.70
CA PHE A 281 10.56 7.83 7.15
C PHE A 281 10.18 9.11 7.87
N SER A 282 9.42 8.98 8.95
CA SER A 282 9.13 10.07 9.90
C SER A 282 10.02 9.95 11.13
N SER A 283 10.40 11.09 11.73
CA SER A 283 11.06 11.11 13.04
C SER A 283 10.23 10.48 14.14
N LYS A 284 8.88 10.45 14.04
CA LYS A 284 8.00 9.78 15.03
C LYS A 284 8.28 8.29 15.18
N ASP A 285 8.70 7.66 14.09
CA ASP A 285 8.98 6.23 14.03
C ASP A 285 10.46 5.92 14.22
N LYS A 286 11.32 6.93 14.37
CA LYS A 286 12.74 6.73 14.71
C LYS A 286 12.88 6.34 16.18
N PHE A 287 13.82 5.45 16.49
CA PHE A 287 14.12 5.05 17.86
C PHE A 287 15.62 4.76 18.07
N GLU A 288 16.06 4.81 19.32
CA GLU A 288 17.43 4.44 19.70
C GLU A 288 17.58 2.92 19.71
N SER A 289 18.49 2.41 18.89
CA SER A 289 18.69 0.99 18.65
C SER A 289 20.02 0.47 19.19
N GLY A 290 21.02 1.35 19.34
CA GLY A 290 22.39 0.93 19.68
C GLY A 290 23.09 0.13 18.58
N CYS A 291 22.51 -0.02 17.39
CA CYS A 291 23.16 -0.73 16.27
C CYS A 291 24.16 0.13 15.48
N GLY A 292 24.14 1.45 15.67
CA GLY A 292 25.04 2.40 14.99
C GLY A 292 24.54 2.95 13.65
N TRP A 293 23.30 2.68 13.27
CA TRP A 293 22.62 3.26 12.08
C TRP A 293 21.25 3.80 12.49
N PRO A 294 20.72 4.84 11.81
CA PRO A 294 19.37 5.33 12.08
C PRO A 294 18.36 4.19 11.92
N SER A 295 17.56 3.99 12.97
CA SER A 295 16.63 2.88 13.09
C SER A 295 15.19 3.37 13.21
N PHE A 296 14.30 2.82 12.39
CA PHE A 296 12.89 3.17 12.38
C PHE A 296 12.00 1.95 12.61
N THR A 297 10.81 2.13 13.18
CA THR A 297 9.86 1.04 13.38
C THR A 297 9.06 0.71 12.12
N ARG A 298 8.95 1.68 11.20
CA ARG A 298 8.22 1.56 9.92
C ARG A 298 8.55 2.71 8.97
N PRO A 299 8.32 2.57 7.65
CA PRO A 299 8.31 3.70 6.73
C PRO A 299 7.15 4.66 7.02
N ILE A 300 7.25 5.91 6.53
CA ILE A 300 6.21 6.93 6.66
C ILE A 300 4.89 6.50 6.04
N SER A 301 4.96 5.65 5.01
CA SER A 301 3.83 5.02 4.34
C SER A 301 4.25 3.62 3.89
N PRO A 302 3.39 2.60 3.96
CA PRO A 302 3.78 1.24 3.55
C PRO A 302 4.19 1.16 2.08
N ASP A 303 3.71 2.08 1.24
CA ASP A 303 3.89 2.03 -0.21
C ASP A 303 5.24 2.59 -0.70
N VAL A 304 6.01 3.29 0.14
CA VAL A 304 7.26 3.96 -0.30
C VAL A 304 8.51 3.07 -0.21
N ALA A 305 8.37 1.87 0.35
CA ALA A 305 9.45 0.90 0.50
C ALA A 305 9.16 -0.39 -0.28
N THR A 306 10.18 -0.92 -0.95
CA THR A 306 10.17 -2.26 -1.54
C THR A 306 11.16 -3.16 -0.80
N TYR A 307 10.92 -4.46 -0.88
CA TYR A 307 11.64 -5.46 -0.09
C TYR A 307 12.20 -6.53 -1.01
N LYS A 308 13.46 -6.91 -0.78
CA LYS A 308 14.15 -7.95 -1.54
C LYS A 308 14.88 -8.90 -0.61
N GLU A 309 14.92 -10.17 -0.99
CA GLU A 309 15.78 -11.14 -0.31
C GLU A 309 17.26 -10.83 -0.57
N ASP A 310 18.04 -10.85 0.50
CA ASP A 310 19.49 -10.65 0.47
C ASP A 310 20.20 -11.82 1.15
N HIS A 311 21.02 -12.53 0.35
CA HIS A 311 21.85 -13.66 0.77
C HIS A 311 23.35 -13.33 0.85
N SER A 312 23.70 -12.05 0.73
CA SER A 312 25.09 -11.61 0.88
C SER A 312 25.64 -11.99 2.27
N PHE A 313 26.96 -12.18 2.33
CA PHE A 313 27.69 -12.51 3.56
C PHE A 313 27.18 -13.76 4.29
N ASN A 314 26.59 -14.72 3.56
CA ASN A 314 26.06 -15.99 4.09
C ASN A 314 24.97 -15.80 5.16
N MET A 315 24.27 -14.67 5.12
CA MET A 315 23.11 -14.38 5.97
C MET A 315 21.83 -14.48 5.15
N THR A 316 20.66 -14.53 5.80
CA THR A 316 19.38 -14.29 5.14
C THR A 316 18.75 -13.06 5.75
N ARG A 317 18.69 -11.98 4.98
CA ARG A 317 18.15 -10.69 5.39
C ARG A 317 17.11 -10.21 4.40
N THR A 318 16.32 -9.23 4.82
CA THR A 318 15.42 -8.51 3.92
C THR A 318 15.99 -7.12 3.66
N GLU A 319 16.47 -6.91 2.44
CA GLU A 319 16.88 -5.60 1.94
C GLU A 319 15.65 -4.70 1.81
N VAL A 320 15.82 -3.43 2.18
CA VAL A 320 14.83 -2.37 1.99
C VAL A 320 15.35 -1.40 0.93
N ARG A 321 14.52 -1.10 -0.07
CA ARG A 321 14.82 -0.13 -1.13
C ARG A 321 13.72 0.92 -1.24
N SER A 322 14.06 2.13 -1.67
CA SER A 322 13.06 3.17 -1.97
C SER A 322 12.22 2.75 -3.18
N ARG A 323 10.91 3.01 -3.17
CA ARG A 323 10.03 2.67 -4.30
C ARG A 323 10.46 3.33 -5.61
N ILE A 324 10.68 4.64 -5.63
CA ILE A 324 10.92 5.38 -6.88
C ILE A 324 12.39 5.31 -7.31
N GLY A 325 13.31 5.53 -6.38
CA GLY A 325 14.75 5.53 -6.69
C GLY A 325 15.33 4.14 -6.91
N ASN A 326 14.65 3.08 -6.45
CA ASN A 326 15.24 1.75 -6.25
C ASN A 326 16.60 1.81 -5.50
N SER A 327 16.81 2.87 -4.71
CA SER A 327 18.00 3.11 -3.91
C SER A 327 18.05 2.05 -2.82
N HIS A 328 19.20 1.38 -2.66
CA HIS A 328 19.44 0.57 -1.47
C HIS A 328 19.42 1.49 -0.25
N LEU A 329 18.55 1.18 0.71
CA LEU A 329 18.42 1.94 1.95
C LEU A 329 19.14 1.22 3.09
N GLY A 330 19.00 -0.10 3.16
CA GLY A 330 19.54 -0.93 4.23
C GLY A 330 18.74 -2.22 4.37
N HIS A 331 18.44 -2.62 5.60
CA HIS A 331 17.75 -3.88 5.90
C HIS A 331 16.69 -3.71 6.98
N VAL A 332 15.70 -4.61 6.98
CA VAL A 332 14.68 -4.69 8.04
C VAL A 332 14.82 -6.00 8.81
N PHE A 333 14.67 -5.90 10.12
CA PHE A 333 14.79 -6.99 11.08
C PHE A 333 13.55 -7.06 11.98
N THR A 334 13.32 -8.22 12.61
CA THR A 334 12.19 -8.48 13.52
C THR A 334 12.58 -8.37 15.00
N ASP A 335 13.66 -7.64 15.28
CA ASP A 335 14.23 -7.40 16.61
C ASP A 335 13.93 -5.98 17.13
N GLY A 336 12.94 -5.30 16.55
CA GLY A 336 12.53 -3.96 16.95
C GLY A 336 11.62 -3.93 18.20
N PRO A 337 11.21 -2.72 18.64
CA PRO A 337 10.31 -2.55 19.77
C PRO A 337 8.97 -3.25 19.54
N LYS A 338 8.64 -4.24 20.40
CA LYS A 338 7.46 -5.09 20.24
C LYS A 338 6.15 -4.30 20.32
N ASP A 339 6.10 -3.28 21.16
CA ASP A 339 5.00 -2.34 21.31
C ASP A 339 4.78 -1.46 20.07
N LYS A 340 5.77 -1.38 19.17
CA LYS A 340 5.71 -0.62 17.91
C LYS A 340 5.74 -1.50 16.66
N GLY A 341 5.36 -2.78 16.81
CA GLY A 341 5.22 -3.71 15.69
C GLY A 341 6.40 -4.66 15.51
N GLY A 342 7.44 -4.54 16.34
CA GLY A 342 8.57 -5.47 16.38
C GLY A 342 9.55 -5.38 15.22
N LEU A 343 9.39 -4.41 14.32
CA LEU A 343 10.29 -4.20 13.20
C LEU A 343 11.35 -3.15 13.51
N ARG A 344 12.55 -3.37 12.94
CA ARG A 344 13.65 -2.42 12.92
C ARG A 344 14.16 -2.25 11.50
N TYR A 345 13.85 -1.11 10.92
CA TYR A 345 14.40 -0.63 9.65
C TYR A 345 15.74 0.02 9.93
N CYS A 346 16.82 -0.70 9.67
CA CYS A 346 18.20 -0.26 9.85
C CYS A 346 18.70 0.37 8.54
N ILE A 347 18.75 1.70 8.50
CA ILE A 347 18.92 2.47 7.25
C ILE A 347 20.27 3.17 7.23
N ASN A 348 20.91 3.26 6.07
CA ASN A 348 22.09 4.07 5.88
C ASN A 348 21.72 5.56 5.84
N SER A 349 22.41 6.39 6.63
CA SER A 349 22.30 7.85 6.57
C SER A 349 22.73 8.42 5.22
N LEU A 350 23.65 7.76 4.51
CA LEU A 350 24.03 8.10 3.14
C LEU A 350 22.91 7.87 2.11
N ALA A 351 21.88 7.07 2.43
CA ALA A 351 20.76 6.83 1.52
C ALA A 351 19.59 7.82 1.71
N ILE A 352 19.62 8.61 2.80
CA ILE A 352 18.53 9.49 3.19
C ILE A 352 19.01 10.92 3.46
N HIS A 353 18.10 11.88 3.34
CA HIS A 353 18.33 13.27 3.71
C HIS A 353 17.25 13.74 4.69
N PHE A 354 17.65 14.36 5.79
CA PHE A 354 16.72 14.83 6.81
C PHE A 354 16.19 16.23 6.47
N ILE A 355 14.87 16.40 6.51
CA ILE A 355 14.17 17.68 6.39
C ILE A 355 13.57 18.05 7.75
N PRO A 356 14.10 19.07 8.45
CA PRO A 356 13.53 19.57 9.69
C PRO A 356 12.08 20.02 9.55
N LYS A 357 11.27 19.83 10.60
CA LYS A 357 9.82 20.13 10.61
C LYS A 357 9.51 21.57 10.19
N ASP A 358 10.30 22.53 10.65
CA ASP A 358 10.15 23.96 10.34
C ASP A 358 10.46 24.31 8.86
N GLN A 359 11.17 23.43 8.14
CA GLN A 359 11.49 23.61 6.73
C GLN A 359 10.56 22.83 5.79
N MET A 360 9.77 21.87 6.31
CA MET A 360 8.96 20.97 5.50
C MET A 360 8.01 21.71 4.55
N GLU A 361 7.27 22.70 5.05
CA GLU A 361 6.33 23.51 4.25
C GLU A 361 7.05 24.18 3.08
N SER A 362 8.13 24.92 3.38
CA SER A 362 8.92 25.66 2.38
C SER A 362 9.58 24.77 1.32
N LYS A 363 9.80 23.49 1.64
CA LYS A 363 10.38 22.47 0.76
C LYS A 363 9.34 21.61 0.05
N GLY A 364 8.05 21.93 0.19
CA GLY A 364 6.95 21.22 -0.49
C GLY A 364 6.46 19.95 0.20
N TYR A 365 6.87 19.72 1.46
CA TYR A 365 6.44 18.60 2.30
C TYR A 365 5.43 19.00 3.38
N GLY A 366 4.78 20.15 3.24
CA GLY A 366 3.77 20.67 4.18
C GLY A 366 2.62 19.69 4.48
N TYR A 367 2.19 18.97 3.45
CA TYR A 367 1.16 17.92 3.55
C TYR A 367 1.53 16.76 4.50
N LEU A 368 2.80 16.67 4.94
CA LEU A 368 3.27 15.66 5.87
C LEU A 368 3.42 16.13 7.33
N LEU A 369 3.09 17.40 7.64
CA LEU A 369 3.31 17.98 8.97
C LEU A 369 2.57 17.25 10.10
N ASN A 370 1.39 16.67 9.82
CA ASN A 370 0.62 15.90 10.80
C ASN A 370 1.28 14.54 11.15
N TYR A 371 2.23 14.09 10.33
CA TYR A 371 2.94 12.82 10.49
C TYR A 371 4.30 12.95 11.18
N VAL A 372 4.67 14.15 11.66
CA VAL A 372 5.97 14.47 12.29
C VAL A 372 5.87 14.98 13.72
#